data_AF-A0A7C2YDW9-F1
#
_entry.id   AF-A0A7C2YDW9-F1
#
_cell.length_a   1.000
_cell.length_b   1.000
_cell.length_c   1.000
_cell.angle_alpha   90.00
_cell.angle_beta   90.00
_cell.angle_gamma   90.00
#
_symmetry.space_group_name_H-M   'P 1'
#
loop_
_entity.id
_entity.type
_entity.pdbx_description
1 polymer ?
#
loop_
_entity_poly.entity_id
_entity_poly.type
_entity_poly.pdbx_seq_one_letter_code
_entity_poly.pdbx_strand_id
1 'polypeptide(L)'
;MSDEVEVQLSQPAAAVPADEELREWGESLDVVLKEEGAERVNAILEALRVRAQLAGVTTPFTANTPYVNTIPASEQAPFPGNQEIERRIKSLVRWNALAMVVRANKLESGIGGHISTYASAATLYEVGFNHFFRARTNDFEGDTIYFQGHAAPGIYARAFLEGRLSVQQLENFRRELKPGGGLASYPHPWLMPEFWEFPTVSMGLGPLLAIYQARFNRYLEDRGLKPKTDAKVWAFLGDGETDEPEALGAITLASREELDNLIFVVNCNLQRLDGPVRGNGKIIQELEAAFRGAGWNVIK
;
A
#
# COMPACT_ATOMS: atom_id res chain seq x y z
N MET A 1 46.39 7.93 -0.16
CA MET A 1 45.50 8.89 -0.84
C MET A 1 44.12 8.26 -0.87
N SER A 2 43.38 8.50 0.20
CA SER A 2 42.04 7.99 0.46
C SER A 2 41.11 9.18 0.29
N ASP A 3 40.44 9.25 -0.85
CA ASP A 3 39.39 10.25 -1.08
C ASP A 3 38.09 9.66 -0.56
N GLU A 4 37.67 10.13 0.62
CA GLU A 4 36.33 9.90 1.15
C GLU A 4 35.33 10.71 0.31
N VAL A 5 34.45 10.01 -0.40
CA VAL A 5 33.29 10.61 -1.04
C VAL A 5 32.26 10.88 0.04
N GLU A 6 32.19 12.12 0.50
CA GLU A 6 31.19 12.61 1.44
C GLU A 6 29.82 12.63 0.74
N VAL A 7 28.97 11.66 1.08
CA VAL A 7 27.59 11.61 0.62
C VAL A 7 26.83 12.74 1.31
N GLN A 8 26.57 13.83 0.58
CA GLN A 8 25.67 14.90 1.02
C GLN A 8 24.25 14.33 1.20
N LEU A 9 23.94 13.97 2.44
CA LEU A 9 22.57 13.76 2.89
C LEU A 9 21.80 15.06 2.62
N SER A 10 20.73 14.97 1.83
CA SER A 10 19.85 16.09 1.54
C SER A 10 19.46 16.79 2.85
N GLN A 11 19.77 18.09 2.95
CA GLN A 11 19.40 18.89 4.10
C GLN A 11 17.90 18.75 4.38
N PRO A 12 17.47 18.68 5.65
CA PRO A 12 16.06 18.95 5.98
C PRO A 12 15.69 20.29 5.36
N ALA A 13 14.45 20.44 4.89
CA ALA A 13 13.95 21.73 4.40
C ALA A 13 14.45 22.82 5.35
N ALA A 14 15.23 23.77 4.82
CA ALA A 14 15.90 24.78 5.62
C ALA A 14 14.87 25.34 6.61
N ALA A 15 15.17 25.25 7.92
CA ALA A 15 14.34 25.87 8.92
C ALA A 15 14.19 27.34 8.49
N VAL A 16 12.95 27.74 8.16
CA VAL A 16 12.66 29.13 7.84
C VAL A 16 13.18 29.92 9.04
N PRO A 17 14.08 30.90 8.87
CA PRO A 17 14.50 31.72 9.98
C PRO A 17 13.23 32.30 10.59
N ALA A 18 12.95 31.94 11.84
CA ALA A 18 11.82 32.51 12.56
C ALA A 18 12.16 33.97 12.84
N ASP A 19 11.83 34.85 11.90
CA ASP A 19 11.69 36.25 12.24
C ASP A 19 10.46 36.42 13.15
N GLU A 20 10.43 37.53 13.87
CA GLU A 20 9.38 37.81 14.85
C GLU A 20 7.99 37.78 14.21
N GLU A 21 7.90 38.23 12.96
CA GLU A 21 6.67 38.21 12.16
C GLU A 21 6.17 36.77 11.91
N LEU A 22 7.02 35.84 11.48
CA LEU A 22 6.63 34.46 11.25
C LEU A 22 6.13 33.77 12.53
N ARG A 23 6.71 34.13 13.69
CA ARG A 23 6.23 33.64 14.99
C ARG A 23 4.83 34.20 15.30
N GLU A 24 4.62 35.50 15.12
CA GLU A 24 3.30 36.13 15.32
C GLU A 24 2.21 35.54 14.41
N TRP A 25 2.55 35.25 13.15
CA TRP A 25 1.67 34.53 12.22
C TRP A 25 1.35 33.12 12.70
N GLY A 26 2.35 32.38 13.20
CA GLY A 26 2.17 31.05 13.79
C GLY A 26 1.26 31.07 15.02
N GLU A 27 1.52 31.97 15.96
CA GLU A 27 0.69 32.15 17.16
C GLU A 27 -0.75 32.55 16.81
N SER A 28 -0.93 33.42 15.81
CA SER A 28 -2.26 33.80 15.32
C SER A 28 -3.01 32.60 14.73
N LEU A 29 -2.33 31.74 13.97
CA LEU A 29 -2.91 30.52 13.42
C LEU A 29 -3.33 29.56 14.54
N ASP A 30 -2.48 29.38 15.56
CA ASP A 30 -2.76 28.50 16.71
C ASP A 30 -3.99 28.97 17.51
N VAL A 31 -4.15 30.30 17.68
CA VAL A 31 -5.34 30.88 18.32
C VAL A 31 -6.59 30.60 17.50
N VAL A 32 -6.58 30.86 16.18
CA VAL A 32 -7.74 30.58 15.32
C VAL A 32 -8.07 29.08 15.31
N LEU A 33 -7.06 28.22 15.26
CA LEU A 33 -7.26 26.77 15.32
C LEU A 33 -7.95 26.35 16.61
N LYS A 34 -7.58 26.96 17.74
CA LYS A 34 -8.15 26.67 19.05
C LYS A 34 -9.56 27.24 19.24
N GLU A 35 -9.83 28.44 18.74
CA GLU A 35 -11.09 29.16 18.98
C GLU A 35 -12.15 28.93 17.90
N GLU A 36 -11.75 28.87 16.63
CA GLU A 36 -12.67 28.79 15.47
C GLU A 36 -12.57 27.45 14.71
N GLY A 37 -11.52 26.66 14.95
CA GLY A 37 -11.37 25.31 14.39
C GLY A 37 -10.75 25.24 12.99
N ALA A 38 -10.54 24.01 12.50
CA ALA A 38 -9.77 23.73 11.29
C ALA A 38 -10.39 24.27 9.98
N GLU A 39 -11.72 24.28 9.86
CA GLU A 39 -12.41 24.82 8.68
C GLU A 39 -12.08 26.30 8.47
N ARG A 40 -12.05 27.07 9.57
CA ARG A 40 -11.71 28.48 9.53
C ARG A 40 -10.26 28.72 9.14
N VAL A 41 -9.33 27.97 9.73
CA VAL A 41 -7.91 28.04 9.38
C VAL A 41 -7.71 27.78 7.89
N ASN A 42 -8.35 26.75 7.34
CA ASN A 42 -8.30 26.44 5.91
C ASN A 42 -8.83 27.60 5.04
N ALA A 43 -9.95 28.21 5.42
CA ALA A 43 -10.52 29.35 4.71
C ALA A 43 -9.58 30.57 4.70
N ILE A 44 -8.91 30.86 5.82
CA ILE A 44 -7.93 31.97 5.92
C ILE A 44 -6.70 31.69 5.06
N LEU A 45 -6.14 30.49 5.15
CA LEU A 45 -4.95 30.11 4.36
C LEU A 45 -5.23 30.19 2.86
N GLU A 46 -6.40 29.73 2.41
CA GLU A 46 -6.79 29.82 1.00
C GLU A 46 -6.98 31.28 0.56
N ALA A 47 -7.61 32.12 1.38
CA ALA A 47 -7.77 33.54 1.08
C ALA A 47 -6.41 34.26 0.96
N LEU A 48 -5.46 33.98 1.85
CA LEU A 48 -4.10 34.53 1.80
C LEU A 48 -3.36 34.06 0.55
N ARG A 49 -3.47 32.78 0.21
CA ARG A 49 -2.87 32.20 -1.00
C ARG A 49 -3.40 32.86 -2.27
N VAL A 50 -4.72 32.99 -2.40
CA VAL A 50 -5.37 33.67 -3.54
C VAL A 50 -4.90 35.12 -3.63
N ARG A 51 -4.84 35.84 -2.49
CA ARG A 51 -4.37 37.23 -2.45
C ARG A 51 -2.91 37.36 -2.90
N ALA A 52 -2.03 36.46 -2.46
CA ALA A 52 -0.62 36.44 -2.87
C ALA A 52 -0.49 36.20 -4.38
N GLN A 53 -1.24 35.25 -4.94
CA GLN A 53 -1.25 34.96 -6.38
C GLN A 53 -1.74 36.16 -7.21
N LEU A 54 -2.83 36.81 -6.79
CA LEU A 54 -3.34 38.01 -7.44
C LEU A 54 -2.35 39.19 -7.38
N ALA A 55 -1.51 39.24 -6.35
CA ALA A 55 -0.43 40.22 -6.22
C ALA A 55 0.83 39.86 -7.04
N GLY A 56 0.80 38.78 -7.82
CA GLY A 56 1.93 38.34 -8.65
C GLY A 56 3.01 37.58 -7.88
N VAL A 57 2.74 37.16 -6.65
CA VAL A 57 3.66 36.31 -5.88
C VAL A 57 3.56 34.88 -6.38
N THR A 58 4.66 34.35 -6.92
CA THR A 58 4.74 32.94 -7.34
C THR A 58 4.80 32.04 -6.10
N THR A 59 3.65 31.52 -5.67
CA THR A 59 3.58 30.47 -4.65
C THR A 59 3.86 29.11 -5.29
N PRO A 60 4.78 28.28 -4.78
CA PRO A 60 4.93 26.90 -5.25
C PRO A 60 3.61 26.15 -5.09
N PHE A 61 3.15 25.46 -6.14
CA PHE A 61 2.04 24.52 -5.97
C PHE A 61 2.54 23.33 -5.16
N THR A 62 1.92 23.07 -4.01
CA THR A 62 2.20 21.86 -3.23
C THR A 62 0.94 21.00 -3.21
N ALA A 63 0.92 19.92 -4.01
CA ALA A 63 -0.07 18.85 -3.85
C ALA A 63 0.23 17.97 -2.62
N ASN A 64 1.36 18.23 -1.97
CA ASN A 64 1.94 17.43 -0.90
C ASN A 64 1.59 17.98 0.48
N THR A 65 1.35 17.06 1.41
CA THR A 65 1.28 17.38 2.84
C THR A 65 2.63 17.11 3.51
N PRO A 66 2.86 17.59 4.76
CA PRO A 66 4.10 17.33 5.49
C PRO A 66 4.46 15.84 5.53
N TYR A 67 5.76 15.52 5.62
CA TYR A 67 6.25 14.14 5.58
C TYR A 67 6.12 13.45 6.95
N VAL A 68 4.88 13.37 7.43
CA VAL A 68 4.42 12.76 8.68
C VAL A 68 3.14 11.97 8.41
N ASN A 69 2.69 11.20 9.40
CA ASN A 69 1.46 10.42 9.30
C ASN A 69 0.25 11.32 9.03
N THR A 70 -0.64 10.89 8.13
CA THR A 70 -1.88 11.63 7.86
C THR A 70 -2.81 11.65 9.07
N ILE A 71 -2.88 10.55 9.84
CA ILE A 71 -3.72 10.43 11.04
C ILE A 71 -2.85 10.75 12.28
N PRO A 72 -3.12 11.85 13.02
CA PRO A 72 -2.38 12.18 14.21
C PRO A 72 -2.72 11.23 15.37
N ALA A 73 -1.80 11.09 16.33
CA ALA A 73 -1.97 10.19 17.48
C ALA A 73 -3.24 10.50 18.32
N SER A 74 -3.69 11.75 18.33
CA SER A 74 -4.92 12.19 19.01
C SER A 74 -6.21 11.69 18.35
N GLU A 75 -6.17 11.39 17.05
CA GLU A 75 -7.30 10.87 16.27
C GLU A 75 -7.18 9.36 16.01
N GLN A 76 -6.08 8.74 16.43
CA GLN A 76 -5.85 7.31 16.24
C GLN A 76 -6.83 6.48 17.07
N ALA A 77 -7.60 5.63 16.39
CA ALA A 77 -8.48 4.69 17.04
C ALA A 77 -7.69 3.66 17.90
N PRO A 78 -8.24 3.22 19.05
CA PRO A 78 -7.66 2.12 19.81
C PRO A 78 -7.49 0.87 18.95
N PHE A 79 -6.34 0.20 19.05
CA PHE A 79 -6.09 -1.04 18.31
C PHE A 79 -7.01 -2.15 18.85
N PRO A 80 -7.83 -2.81 17.99
CA PRO A 80 -8.88 -3.71 18.46
C PRO A 80 -8.37 -5.09 18.90
N GLY A 81 -7.17 -5.48 18.47
CA GLY A 81 -6.63 -6.82 18.67
C GLY A 81 -5.62 -6.96 19.82
N ASN A 82 -5.14 -8.18 20.04
CA ASN A 82 -4.08 -8.45 21.01
C ASN A 82 -2.71 -8.41 20.30
N GLN A 83 -1.99 -7.30 20.46
CA GLN A 83 -0.72 -7.06 19.79
C GLN A 83 0.36 -8.10 20.11
N GLU A 84 0.36 -8.71 21.29
CA GLU A 84 1.34 -9.75 21.66
C GLU A 84 1.09 -11.04 20.87
N ILE A 85 -0.16 -11.50 20.85
CA ILE A 85 -0.58 -12.69 20.10
C ILE A 85 -0.34 -12.48 18.61
N GLU A 86 -0.76 -11.33 18.07
CA GLU A 86 -0.61 -11.02 16.65
C GLU A 86 0.86 -10.88 16.25
N ARG A 87 1.71 -10.31 17.11
CA ARG A 87 3.16 -10.31 16.89
C ARG A 87 3.73 -11.72 16.83
N ARG A 88 3.27 -12.63 17.69
CA ARG A 88 3.71 -14.03 17.70
C ARG A 88 3.27 -14.76 16.42
N ILE A 89 2.02 -14.60 16.01
CA ILE A 89 1.50 -15.18 14.76
C ILE A 89 2.30 -14.65 13.56
N LYS A 90 2.43 -13.32 13.42
CA LYS A 90 3.23 -12.70 12.36
C LYS A 90 4.66 -13.25 12.31
N SER A 91 5.29 -13.47 13.47
CA SER A 91 6.65 -13.99 13.54
C SER A 91 6.74 -15.43 13.02
N LEU A 92 5.75 -16.27 13.31
CA LEU A 92 5.65 -17.62 12.76
C LEU A 92 5.43 -17.60 11.25
N VAL A 93 4.55 -16.73 10.75
CA VAL A 93 4.30 -16.57 9.31
C VAL A 93 5.59 -16.13 8.60
N ARG A 94 6.30 -15.11 9.11
CA ARG A 94 7.58 -14.66 8.54
C ARG A 94 8.64 -15.76 8.55
N TRP A 95 8.73 -16.53 9.64
CA TRP A 95 9.67 -17.64 9.74
C TRP A 95 9.38 -18.71 8.69
N ASN A 96 8.13 -19.15 8.57
CA ASN A 96 7.74 -20.18 7.61
C ASN A 96 7.94 -19.72 6.17
N ALA A 97 7.64 -18.45 5.85
CA ALA A 97 7.88 -17.87 4.53
C ALA A 97 9.38 -17.90 4.15
N LEU A 98 10.24 -17.45 5.07
CA LEU A 98 11.70 -17.50 4.92
C LEU A 98 12.19 -18.95 4.75
N ALA A 99 11.80 -19.83 5.67
CA ALA A 99 12.26 -21.22 5.70
C ALA A 99 11.87 -21.98 4.43
N MET A 100 10.66 -21.75 3.91
CA MET A 100 10.18 -22.34 2.66
C MET A 100 11.07 -21.94 1.47
N VAL A 101 11.35 -20.64 1.30
CA VAL A 101 12.19 -20.15 0.19
C VAL A 101 13.64 -20.63 0.33
N VAL A 102 14.23 -20.54 1.53
CA VAL A 102 15.61 -20.98 1.79
C VAL A 102 15.75 -22.48 1.55
N ARG A 103 14.80 -23.30 2.03
CA ARG A 103 14.82 -24.75 1.81
C ARG A 103 14.72 -25.08 0.32
N ALA A 104 13.84 -24.42 -0.42
CA ALA A 104 13.72 -24.62 -1.87
C ALA A 104 15.07 -24.42 -2.58
N ASN A 105 15.76 -23.31 -2.30
CA ASN A 105 17.06 -23.00 -2.91
C ASN A 105 18.23 -23.86 -2.40
N LYS A 106 18.13 -24.45 -1.20
CA LYS A 106 19.12 -25.43 -0.73
C LYS A 106 19.01 -26.77 -1.46
N LEU A 107 17.80 -27.18 -1.83
CA LEU A 107 17.55 -28.47 -2.47
C LEU A 107 17.78 -28.45 -3.97
N GLU A 108 17.61 -27.29 -4.61
CA GLU A 108 17.75 -27.14 -6.05
C GLU A 108 18.17 -25.72 -6.39
N SER A 109 19.23 -25.60 -7.18
CA SER A 109 19.74 -24.32 -7.64
C SER A 109 18.78 -23.67 -8.64
N GLY A 110 18.63 -22.35 -8.58
CA GLY A 110 17.88 -21.58 -9.59
C GLY A 110 16.36 -21.57 -9.41
N ILE A 111 15.80 -22.21 -8.38
CA ILE A 111 14.35 -22.16 -8.10
C ILE A 111 13.88 -20.74 -7.74
N GLY A 112 14.72 -19.97 -7.04
CA GLY A 112 14.44 -18.59 -6.64
C GLY A 112 13.36 -18.48 -5.56
N GLY A 113 12.71 -17.32 -5.50
CA GLY A 113 11.72 -16.98 -4.47
C GLY A 113 12.14 -15.76 -3.66
N HIS A 114 11.17 -14.93 -3.30
CA HIS A 114 11.41 -13.64 -2.66
C HIS A 114 11.17 -13.73 -1.16
N ILE A 115 12.06 -13.12 -0.37
CA ILE A 115 11.97 -13.07 1.10
C ILE A 115 11.61 -11.65 1.54
N SER A 116 12.32 -10.66 1.00
CA SER A 116 12.27 -9.26 1.45
C SER A 116 10.92 -8.60 1.21
N THR A 117 10.25 -8.89 0.09
CA THR A 117 8.95 -8.30 -0.26
C THR A 117 7.88 -8.58 0.78
N TYR A 118 7.67 -9.85 1.14
CA TYR A 118 6.72 -10.16 2.21
C TYR A 118 7.21 -9.63 3.56
N ALA A 119 8.51 -9.68 3.83
CA ALA A 119 9.05 -9.22 5.10
C ALA A 119 8.78 -7.73 5.38
N SER A 120 8.78 -6.86 4.35
CA SER A 120 8.43 -5.44 4.49
C SER A 120 6.92 -5.22 4.61
N ALA A 121 6.10 -5.99 3.88
CA ALA A 121 4.64 -5.86 3.90
C ALA A 121 3.93 -6.69 5.00
N ALA A 122 4.65 -7.53 5.75
CA ALA A 122 4.04 -8.53 6.64
C ALA A 122 3.05 -7.92 7.63
N THR A 123 3.38 -6.79 8.26
CA THR A 123 2.45 -6.16 9.21
C THR A 123 1.19 -5.63 8.52
N LEU A 124 1.29 -5.10 7.29
CA LEU A 124 0.13 -4.63 6.52
C LEU A 124 -0.82 -5.78 6.21
N TYR A 125 -0.29 -6.91 5.74
CA TYR A 125 -1.08 -8.10 5.47
C TYR A 125 -1.71 -8.68 6.74
N GLU A 126 -0.94 -8.80 7.83
CA GLU A 126 -1.45 -9.40 9.06
C GLU A 126 -2.56 -8.56 9.71
N VAL A 127 -2.43 -7.22 9.70
CA VAL A 127 -3.53 -6.33 10.12
C VAL A 127 -4.73 -6.51 9.19
N GLY A 128 -4.49 -6.57 7.87
CA GLY A 128 -5.52 -6.85 6.88
C GLY A 128 -6.30 -8.13 7.20
N PHE A 129 -5.61 -9.25 7.36
CA PHE A 129 -6.24 -10.53 7.65
C PHE A 129 -6.93 -10.60 9.02
N ASN A 130 -6.41 -9.94 10.06
CA ASN A 130 -6.99 -10.02 11.40
C ASN A 130 -8.21 -9.12 11.58
N HIS A 131 -8.31 -8.02 10.82
CA HIS A 131 -9.28 -6.96 11.11
C HIS A 131 -10.07 -6.42 9.91
N PHE A 132 -9.67 -6.70 8.66
CA PHE A 132 -10.28 -6.07 7.49
C PHE A 132 -10.76 -7.06 6.43
N PHE A 133 -9.94 -8.02 6.05
CA PHE A 133 -10.24 -8.94 4.96
C PHE A 133 -11.36 -9.89 5.34
N ARG A 134 -12.46 -9.81 4.59
CA ARG A 134 -13.62 -10.68 4.79
C ARG A 134 -13.66 -11.74 3.70
N ALA A 135 -13.62 -13.00 4.10
CA ALA A 135 -13.75 -14.12 3.17
C ALA A 135 -15.19 -14.26 2.65
N ARG A 136 -15.35 -14.94 1.51
CA ARG A 136 -16.67 -15.33 0.99
C ARG A 136 -17.40 -16.22 1.99
N THR A 137 -18.66 -15.93 2.22
CA THR A 137 -19.61 -16.76 2.98
C THR A 137 -20.87 -17.01 2.14
N ASN A 138 -21.90 -17.64 2.70
CA ASN A 138 -23.17 -17.84 1.99
C ASN A 138 -23.88 -16.51 1.69
N ASP A 139 -23.70 -15.51 2.56
CA ASP A 139 -24.44 -14.25 2.52
C ASP A 139 -23.55 -13.04 2.16
N PHE A 140 -22.24 -13.26 2.02
CA PHE A 140 -21.26 -12.21 1.69
C PHE A 140 -20.29 -12.71 0.62
N GLU A 141 -20.11 -11.94 -0.44
CA GLU A 141 -19.32 -12.37 -1.60
C GLU A 141 -17.81 -12.50 -1.35
N GLY A 142 -17.30 -11.84 -0.31
CA GLY A 142 -15.88 -11.71 0.01
C GLY A 142 -15.27 -10.40 -0.49
N ASP A 143 -14.28 -9.89 0.24
CA ASP A 143 -13.43 -8.83 -0.29
C ASP A 143 -12.52 -9.41 -1.38
N THR A 144 -12.27 -8.61 -2.42
CA THR A 144 -11.40 -8.97 -3.54
C THR A 144 -9.99 -8.47 -3.24
N ILE A 145 -8.99 -9.35 -3.19
CA ILE A 145 -7.63 -8.96 -2.80
C ILE A 145 -6.61 -9.32 -3.89
N TYR A 146 -6.05 -8.30 -4.51
CA TYR A 146 -4.91 -8.41 -5.43
C TYR A 146 -3.62 -8.40 -4.60
N PHE A 147 -3.22 -9.58 -4.14
CA PHE A 147 -1.95 -9.76 -3.41
C PHE A 147 -0.75 -9.45 -4.30
N GLN A 148 0.30 -8.85 -3.76
CA GLN A 148 1.53 -8.64 -4.51
C GLN A 148 2.16 -10.00 -4.86
N GLY A 149 2.45 -10.26 -6.13
CA GLY A 149 2.86 -11.59 -6.58
C GLY A 149 4.07 -12.14 -5.82
N HIS A 150 5.10 -11.32 -5.64
CA HIS A 150 6.32 -11.65 -4.92
C HIS A 150 6.12 -11.88 -3.40
N ALA A 151 4.97 -11.50 -2.83
CA ALA A 151 4.60 -11.75 -1.45
C ALA A 151 3.96 -13.13 -1.21
N ALA A 152 3.73 -13.92 -2.27
CA ALA A 152 3.12 -15.26 -2.21
C ALA A 152 3.68 -16.18 -1.12
N PRO A 153 5.01 -16.24 -0.83
CA PRO A 153 5.54 -17.06 0.25
C PRO A 153 4.93 -16.79 1.62
N GLY A 154 4.59 -15.54 1.92
CA GLY A 154 3.92 -15.18 3.16
C GLY A 154 2.48 -15.64 3.24
N ILE A 155 1.76 -15.57 2.12
CA ILE A 155 0.37 -16.04 2.03
C ILE A 155 0.30 -17.56 2.20
N TYR A 156 1.23 -18.30 1.59
CA TYR A 156 1.37 -19.74 1.83
C TYR A 156 1.73 -20.07 3.27
N ALA A 157 2.65 -19.31 3.87
CA ALA A 157 3.05 -19.51 5.26
C ALA A 157 1.89 -19.28 6.24
N ARG A 158 1.03 -18.29 5.97
CA ARG A 158 -0.20 -18.07 6.74
C ARG A 158 -1.21 -19.19 6.52
N ALA A 159 -1.47 -19.56 5.26
CA ALA A 159 -2.39 -20.65 4.93
C ALA A 159 -1.96 -22.00 5.55
N PHE A 160 -0.66 -22.25 5.67
CA PHE A 160 -0.12 -23.39 6.40
C PHE A 160 -0.45 -23.35 7.89
N LEU A 161 -0.28 -22.20 8.56
CA LEU A 161 -0.63 -22.05 9.97
C LEU A 161 -2.14 -22.14 10.22
N GLU A 162 -2.96 -21.77 9.22
CA GLU A 162 -4.41 -21.97 9.20
C GLU A 162 -4.82 -23.43 8.92
N GLY A 163 -3.86 -24.34 8.66
CA GLY A 163 -4.11 -25.74 8.36
C GLY A 163 -4.66 -26.00 6.95
N ARG A 164 -4.61 -25.00 6.05
CA ARG A 164 -5.12 -25.11 4.67
C ARG A 164 -4.10 -25.69 3.69
N LEU A 165 -2.82 -25.68 4.05
CA LEU A 165 -1.73 -26.26 3.26
C LEU A 165 -0.98 -27.30 4.10
N SER A 166 -0.56 -28.38 3.44
CA SER A 166 0.25 -29.42 4.06
C SER A 166 1.74 -29.06 4.07
N VAL A 167 2.51 -29.70 4.96
CA VAL A 167 3.98 -29.61 4.97
C VAL A 167 4.55 -30.00 3.59
N GLN A 168 4.01 -31.05 2.97
CA GLN A 168 4.48 -31.53 1.67
C GLN A 168 4.35 -30.47 0.57
N GLN A 169 3.25 -29.72 0.54
CA GLN A 169 3.05 -28.62 -0.41
C GLN A 169 4.08 -27.51 -0.20
N LEU A 170 4.39 -27.15 1.05
CA LEU A 170 5.42 -26.14 1.37
C LEU A 170 6.82 -26.63 0.94
N GLU A 171 7.14 -27.90 1.16
CA GLU A 171 8.40 -28.49 0.69
C GLU A 171 8.52 -28.50 -0.85
N ASN A 172 7.37 -28.59 -1.54
CA ASN A 172 7.23 -28.55 -2.98
C ASN A 172 6.99 -27.12 -3.53
N PHE A 173 7.30 -26.07 -2.77
CA PHE A 173 7.22 -24.68 -3.27
C PHE A 173 8.01 -24.52 -4.58
N ARG A 174 7.36 -23.97 -5.61
CA ARG A 174 7.83 -23.83 -7.00
C ARG A 174 8.10 -25.15 -7.74
N ARG A 175 7.58 -26.26 -7.24
CA ARG A 175 7.74 -27.61 -7.82
C ARG A 175 6.40 -28.32 -7.92
N GLU A 176 5.50 -27.73 -8.69
CA GLU A 176 4.09 -28.11 -8.77
C GLU A 176 3.86 -29.54 -9.27
N LEU A 177 4.79 -30.06 -10.08
CA LEU A 177 4.73 -31.42 -10.65
C LEU A 177 5.32 -32.50 -9.74
N LYS A 178 5.80 -32.17 -8.53
CA LYS A 178 6.29 -33.18 -7.58
C LYS A 178 5.12 -34.04 -7.06
N PRO A 179 5.38 -35.31 -6.69
CA PRO A 179 4.38 -36.14 -6.02
C PRO A 179 3.79 -35.41 -4.80
N GLY A 180 2.47 -35.49 -4.64
CA GLY A 180 1.74 -34.77 -3.58
C GLY A 180 1.39 -33.32 -3.91
N GLY A 181 1.73 -32.83 -5.11
CA GLY A 181 1.46 -31.46 -5.56
C GLY A 181 2.41 -30.43 -4.92
N GLY A 182 2.46 -29.23 -5.52
CA GLY A 182 3.30 -28.14 -5.04
C GLY A 182 2.59 -26.80 -5.08
N LEU A 183 3.32 -25.75 -4.69
CA LEU A 183 2.79 -24.39 -4.66
C LEU A 183 3.35 -23.60 -5.83
N ALA A 184 2.47 -22.92 -6.55
CA ALA A 184 2.85 -22.04 -7.65
C ALA A 184 3.77 -20.91 -7.17
N SER A 185 4.60 -20.40 -8.07
CA SER A 185 5.55 -19.32 -7.74
C SER A 185 4.85 -18.05 -7.26
N TYR A 186 3.68 -17.75 -7.85
CA TYR A 186 2.92 -16.51 -7.73
C TYR A 186 1.41 -16.81 -7.85
N PRO A 187 0.53 -15.82 -7.67
CA PRO A 187 -0.91 -15.98 -7.86
C PRO A 187 -1.26 -16.41 -9.29
N HIS A 188 -1.51 -17.70 -9.47
CA HIS A 188 -1.88 -18.30 -10.75
C HIS A 188 -3.13 -19.16 -10.58
N PRO A 189 -4.33 -18.61 -10.82
CA PRO A 189 -5.58 -19.35 -10.68
C PRO A 189 -5.66 -20.59 -11.57
N TRP A 190 -5.04 -20.56 -12.76
CA TRP A 190 -4.96 -21.73 -13.63
C TRP A 190 -4.20 -22.91 -12.98
N LEU A 191 -3.15 -22.61 -12.21
CA LEU A 191 -2.29 -23.59 -11.56
C LEU A 191 -2.82 -24.02 -10.19
N MET A 192 -3.49 -23.11 -9.47
CA MET A 192 -4.09 -23.36 -8.16
C MET A 192 -5.52 -22.78 -8.09
N PRO A 193 -6.50 -23.41 -8.78
CA PRO A 193 -7.85 -22.86 -8.97
C PRO A 193 -8.69 -22.76 -7.69
N GLU A 194 -8.32 -23.49 -6.65
CA GLU A 194 -9.00 -23.46 -5.34
C GLU A 194 -8.28 -22.57 -4.32
N PHE A 195 -7.25 -21.83 -4.74
CA PHE A 195 -6.44 -20.99 -3.83
C PHE A 195 -6.26 -19.56 -4.33
N TRP A 196 -5.81 -19.39 -5.58
CA TRP A 196 -5.56 -18.06 -6.14
C TRP A 196 -6.71 -17.59 -7.01
N GLU A 197 -7.04 -16.30 -6.91
CA GLU A 197 -8.13 -15.68 -7.68
C GLU A 197 -7.63 -14.71 -8.76
N PHE A 198 -6.61 -13.88 -8.46
CA PHE A 198 -6.16 -12.80 -9.35
C PHE A 198 -4.65 -12.88 -9.63
N PRO A 199 -4.22 -12.92 -10.91
CA PRO A 199 -2.80 -12.90 -11.26
C PRO A 199 -2.23 -11.48 -11.23
N THR A 200 -1.13 -11.30 -10.48
CA THR A 200 -0.57 -9.97 -10.17
C THR A 200 0.93 -9.84 -10.35
N VAL A 201 1.64 -10.91 -10.69
CA VAL A 201 3.12 -10.84 -10.77
C VAL A 201 3.63 -10.06 -11.97
N SER A 202 2.84 -9.96 -13.04
CA SER A 202 3.09 -8.98 -14.10
C SER A 202 2.68 -7.61 -13.55
N MET A 203 3.68 -6.87 -13.10
CA MET A 203 3.52 -5.58 -12.42
C MET A 203 2.73 -4.58 -13.28
N GLY A 204 1.98 -3.69 -12.63
CA GLY A 204 1.11 -2.71 -13.29
C GLY A 204 -0.28 -3.24 -13.68
N LEU A 205 -0.41 -4.54 -14.01
CA LEU A 205 -1.73 -5.11 -14.35
C LEU A 205 -2.66 -5.22 -13.13
N GLY A 206 -2.11 -5.58 -11.96
CA GLY A 206 -2.87 -5.71 -10.71
C GLY A 206 -3.69 -4.45 -10.36
N PRO A 207 -3.06 -3.28 -10.20
CA PRO A 207 -3.79 -2.04 -9.91
C PRO A 207 -4.78 -1.63 -10.99
N LEU A 208 -4.43 -1.74 -12.28
CA LEU A 208 -5.35 -1.44 -13.38
C LEU A 208 -6.60 -2.32 -13.29
N LEU A 209 -6.42 -3.64 -13.14
CA LEU A 209 -7.52 -4.58 -13.02
C LEU A 209 -8.36 -4.33 -11.76
N ALA A 210 -7.74 -3.97 -10.64
CA ALA A 210 -8.46 -3.66 -9.40
C ALA A 210 -9.40 -2.44 -9.57
N ILE A 211 -8.97 -1.39 -10.29
CA ILE A 211 -9.84 -0.24 -10.62
C ILE A 211 -11.06 -0.71 -11.41
N TYR A 212 -10.84 -1.49 -12.47
CA TYR A 212 -11.95 -1.98 -13.30
C TYR A 212 -12.82 -3.02 -12.60
N GLN A 213 -12.27 -3.81 -11.67
CA GLN A 213 -13.02 -4.74 -10.84
C GLN A 213 -13.93 -4.00 -9.86
N ALA A 214 -13.43 -2.96 -9.18
CA ALA A 214 -14.22 -2.11 -8.30
C ALA A 214 -15.37 -1.44 -9.05
N ARG A 215 -15.08 -0.92 -10.25
CA ARG A 215 -16.09 -0.37 -11.17
C ARG A 215 -17.10 -1.42 -11.62
N PHE A 216 -16.65 -2.63 -11.95
CA PHE A 216 -17.54 -3.69 -12.39
C PHE A 216 -18.48 -4.15 -11.27
N ASN A 217 -18.00 -4.18 -10.03
CA ASN A 217 -18.83 -4.45 -8.86
C ASN A 217 -19.97 -3.43 -8.75
N ARG A 218 -19.67 -2.12 -8.88
CA ARG A 218 -20.69 -1.05 -8.91
C ARG A 218 -21.64 -1.19 -10.08
N TYR A 219 -21.12 -1.49 -11.27
CA TYR A 219 -21.96 -1.76 -12.45
C TYR A 219 -22.97 -2.90 -12.21
N LEU A 220 -22.58 -4.01 -11.58
CA LEU A 220 -23.50 -5.11 -11.31
C LEU A 220 -24.60 -4.70 -10.31
N GLU A 221 -24.26 -3.90 -9.30
CA GLU A 221 -25.20 -3.35 -8.33
C GLU A 221 -26.19 -2.38 -8.98
N ASP A 222 -25.70 -1.43 -9.78
CA ASP A 222 -26.49 -0.41 -10.46
C ASP A 222 -27.43 -1.02 -11.51
N ARG A 223 -27.01 -2.15 -12.11
CA ARG A 223 -27.83 -2.93 -13.05
C ARG A 223 -28.81 -3.87 -12.37
N GLY A 224 -28.80 -3.98 -11.04
CA GLY A 224 -29.64 -4.92 -10.29
C GLY A 224 -29.31 -6.39 -10.57
N LEU A 225 -28.11 -6.68 -11.10
CA LEU A 225 -27.64 -8.05 -11.36
C LEU A 225 -27.08 -8.70 -10.09
N LYS A 226 -26.82 -7.90 -9.06
CA LYS A 226 -26.31 -8.31 -7.77
C LYS A 226 -26.81 -7.36 -6.67
N PRO A 227 -27.08 -7.84 -5.44
CA PRO A 227 -27.39 -6.96 -4.31
C PRO A 227 -26.26 -5.98 -4.02
N LYS A 228 -26.61 -4.80 -3.51
CA LYS A 228 -25.63 -3.84 -2.98
C LYS A 228 -24.88 -4.45 -1.80
N THR A 229 -23.57 -4.25 -1.78
CA THR A 229 -22.66 -4.79 -0.76
C THR A 229 -21.71 -3.70 -0.26
N ASP A 230 -21.07 -3.97 0.86
CA ASP A 230 -19.93 -3.17 1.35
C ASP A 230 -18.58 -3.85 1.09
N ALA A 231 -18.54 -4.91 0.25
CA ALA A 231 -17.32 -5.59 -0.14
C ALA A 231 -16.31 -4.65 -0.78
N LYS A 232 -15.04 -4.82 -0.42
CA LYS A 232 -13.93 -3.96 -0.85
C LYS A 232 -13.03 -4.68 -1.84
N VAL A 233 -12.43 -3.90 -2.74
CA VAL A 233 -11.36 -4.32 -3.63
C VAL A 233 -10.05 -3.73 -3.11
N TRP A 234 -9.12 -4.60 -2.75
CA TRP A 234 -7.80 -4.24 -2.23
C TRP A 234 -6.74 -4.53 -3.27
N ALA A 235 -5.94 -3.53 -3.63
CA ALA A 235 -4.75 -3.71 -4.46
C ALA A 235 -3.50 -3.47 -3.65
N PHE A 236 -2.63 -4.50 -3.54
CA PHE A 236 -1.33 -4.37 -2.91
C PHE A 236 -0.24 -4.18 -3.97
N LEU A 237 0.45 -3.04 -3.89
CA LEU A 237 1.47 -2.65 -4.86
C LEU A 237 2.83 -2.47 -4.17
N GLY A 238 3.91 -2.59 -4.94
CA GLY A 238 5.20 -2.01 -4.58
C GLY A 238 5.30 -0.56 -5.06
N ASP A 239 6.04 0.28 -4.37
CA ASP A 239 6.38 1.61 -4.90
C ASP A 239 7.19 1.53 -6.21
N GLY A 240 8.10 0.57 -6.35
CA GLY A 240 8.79 0.32 -7.63
C GLY A 240 7.87 -0.12 -8.77
N GLU A 241 6.75 -0.80 -8.47
CA GLU A 241 5.74 -1.21 -9.47
C GLU A 241 4.94 -0.01 -10.01
N THR A 242 4.89 1.11 -9.27
CA THR A 242 4.19 2.32 -9.72
C THR A 242 4.86 3.06 -10.88
N ASP A 243 6.08 2.65 -11.27
CA ASP A 243 6.73 3.12 -12.49
C ASP A 243 6.09 2.52 -13.76
N GLU A 244 5.33 1.42 -13.66
CA GLU A 244 4.60 0.86 -14.80
C GLU A 244 3.46 1.81 -15.23
N PRO A 245 3.33 2.14 -16.54
CA PRO A 245 2.28 3.04 -17.01
C PRO A 245 0.87 2.61 -16.60
N GLU A 246 0.61 1.31 -16.55
CA GLU A 246 -0.66 0.71 -16.17
C GLU A 246 -1.00 0.95 -14.70
N ALA A 247 0.01 1.06 -13.82
CA ALA A 247 -0.19 1.22 -12.39
C ALA A 247 -0.87 2.54 -12.03
N LEU A 248 -0.50 3.62 -12.74
CA LEU A 248 -0.99 4.97 -12.48
C LEU A 248 -1.89 5.52 -13.60
N GLY A 249 -1.84 4.96 -14.81
CA GLY A 249 -2.49 5.52 -16.00
C GLY A 249 -4.01 5.63 -15.94
N ALA A 250 -4.67 4.86 -15.06
CA ALA A 250 -6.13 4.84 -14.92
C ALA A 250 -6.64 5.37 -13.56
N ILE A 251 -5.80 5.94 -12.70
CA ILE A 251 -6.21 6.32 -11.34
C ILE A 251 -7.30 7.40 -11.35
N THR A 252 -7.38 8.25 -12.37
CA THR A 252 -8.45 9.25 -12.49
C THR A 252 -9.83 8.64 -12.74
N LEU A 253 -9.91 7.41 -13.26
CA LEU A 253 -11.18 6.69 -13.44
C LEU A 253 -11.84 6.39 -12.10
N ALA A 254 -11.05 6.03 -11.07
CA ALA A 254 -11.59 5.69 -9.76
C ALA A 254 -12.35 6.87 -9.14
N SER A 255 -11.82 8.08 -9.27
CA SER A 255 -12.49 9.30 -8.79
C SER A 255 -13.69 9.68 -9.65
N ARG A 256 -13.60 9.52 -10.98
CA ARG A 256 -14.71 9.81 -11.90
C ARG A 256 -15.93 8.92 -11.68
N GLU A 257 -15.71 7.68 -11.26
CA GLU A 257 -16.75 6.69 -10.99
C GLU A 257 -17.03 6.55 -9.48
N GLU A 258 -16.47 7.44 -8.65
CA GLU A 258 -16.67 7.48 -7.19
C GLU A 258 -16.45 6.12 -6.49
N LEU A 259 -15.36 5.43 -6.84
CA LEU A 259 -15.06 4.07 -6.37
C LEU A 259 -14.57 4.02 -4.91
N ASP A 260 -15.47 4.32 -3.97
CA ASP A 260 -15.27 4.20 -2.52
C ASP A 260 -15.14 2.73 -2.01
N ASN A 261 -15.32 1.76 -2.91
CA ASN A 261 -15.08 0.35 -2.67
C ASN A 261 -13.66 -0.09 -3.05
N LEU A 262 -12.80 0.81 -3.53
CA LEU A 262 -11.42 0.52 -3.94
C LEU A 262 -10.40 1.06 -2.94
N ILE A 263 -9.43 0.23 -2.58
CA ILE A 263 -8.34 0.61 -1.68
C ILE A 263 -7.01 0.17 -2.28
N PHE A 264 -6.12 1.13 -2.52
CA PHE A 264 -4.73 0.86 -2.90
C PHE A 264 -3.84 0.90 -1.65
N VAL A 265 -3.02 -0.13 -1.48
CA VAL A 265 -2.02 -0.25 -0.42
C VAL A 265 -0.65 -0.33 -1.08
N VAL A 266 0.05 0.80 -1.12
CA VAL A 266 1.38 0.88 -1.73
C VAL A 266 2.45 0.69 -0.65
N ASN A 267 3.20 -0.41 -0.74
CA ASN A 267 4.32 -0.70 0.15
C ASN A 267 5.55 0.13 -0.26
N CYS A 268 5.67 1.33 0.31
CA CYS A 268 6.78 2.24 0.06
C CYS A 268 8.01 1.88 0.91
N ASN A 269 8.74 0.83 0.50
CA ASN A 269 10.04 0.49 1.09
C ASN A 269 11.22 1.27 0.48
N LEU A 270 10.92 2.18 -0.46
CA LEU A 270 11.81 3.09 -1.16
C LEU A 270 12.74 2.42 -2.19
N GLN A 271 12.57 1.12 -2.42
CA GLN A 271 13.47 0.30 -3.23
C GLN A 271 12.72 -0.51 -4.29
N ARG A 272 13.40 -0.72 -5.41
CA ARG A 272 13.12 -1.74 -6.43
C ARG A 272 14.26 -2.76 -6.44
N LEU A 273 14.20 -3.73 -7.34
CA LEU A 273 15.14 -4.86 -7.36
C LEU A 273 16.62 -4.41 -7.41
N ASP A 274 16.93 -3.42 -8.26
CA ASP A 274 18.31 -2.98 -8.53
C ASP A 274 18.68 -1.64 -7.85
N GLY A 275 17.92 -1.18 -6.85
CA GLY A 275 18.25 0.05 -6.10
C GLY A 275 17.03 0.88 -5.69
N PRO A 276 17.22 2.14 -5.25
CA PRO A 276 16.12 3.00 -4.85
C PRO A 276 15.20 3.36 -6.03
N VAL A 277 13.91 3.56 -5.77
CA VAL A 277 12.93 4.00 -6.79
C VAL A 277 13.22 5.44 -7.23
N ARG A 278 13.46 6.33 -6.25
CA ARG A 278 13.84 7.74 -6.45
C ARG A 278 14.98 8.10 -5.50
N GLY A 279 16.23 7.82 -5.87
CA GLY A 279 17.40 8.07 -5.00
C GLY A 279 17.59 9.55 -4.60
N ASN A 280 17.28 10.47 -5.52
CA ASN A 280 17.40 11.93 -5.31
C ASN A 280 16.04 12.61 -5.05
N GLY A 281 14.99 11.83 -4.83
CA GLY A 281 13.61 12.31 -4.70
C GLY A 281 12.88 11.65 -3.55
N LYS A 282 11.56 11.85 -3.50
CA LYS A 282 10.70 11.29 -2.45
C LYS A 282 9.50 10.60 -3.10
N ILE A 283 9.61 9.30 -3.36
CA ILE A 283 8.56 8.52 -4.05
C ILE A 283 7.19 8.62 -3.35
N ILE A 284 7.15 8.64 -2.02
CA ILE A 284 5.89 8.82 -1.27
C ILE A 284 5.25 10.19 -1.56
N GLN A 285 6.05 11.26 -1.70
CA GLN A 285 5.53 12.59 -2.04
C GLN A 285 5.09 12.64 -3.53
N GLU A 286 5.84 12.01 -4.42
CA GLU A 286 5.44 11.87 -5.83
C GLU A 286 4.07 11.17 -5.96
N LEU A 287 3.91 10.04 -5.27
CA LEU A 287 2.64 9.29 -5.23
C LEU A 287 1.52 10.10 -4.57
N GLU A 288 1.76 10.73 -3.43
CA GLU A 288 0.75 11.58 -2.79
C GLU A 288 0.24 12.66 -3.75
N ALA A 289 1.14 13.35 -4.44
CA ALA A 289 0.76 14.39 -5.38
C ALA A 289 -0.06 13.83 -6.56
N ALA A 290 0.36 12.70 -7.13
CA ALA A 290 -0.33 12.06 -8.24
C ALA A 290 -1.75 11.59 -7.84
N PHE A 291 -1.88 10.88 -6.72
CA PHE A 291 -3.16 10.36 -6.25
C PHE A 291 -4.11 11.48 -5.81
N ARG A 292 -3.63 12.47 -5.04
CA ARG A 292 -4.46 13.64 -4.66
C ARG A 292 -4.88 14.47 -5.88
N GLY A 293 -3.96 14.68 -6.83
CA GLY A 293 -4.26 15.36 -8.09
C GLY A 293 -5.29 14.60 -8.93
N ALA A 294 -5.34 13.27 -8.81
CA ALA A 294 -6.35 12.43 -9.42
C ALA A 294 -7.67 12.36 -8.63
N GLY A 295 -7.79 13.01 -7.46
CA GLY A 295 -9.02 13.04 -6.64
C GLY A 295 -9.13 11.93 -5.58
N TRP A 296 -8.05 11.20 -5.30
CA TRP A 296 -8.06 10.16 -4.27
C TRP A 296 -7.91 10.73 -2.87
N ASN A 297 -8.49 10.02 -1.90
CA ASN A 297 -8.11 10.17 -0.50
C ASN A 297 -6.77 9.46 -0.24
N VAL A 298 -5.77 10.18 0.25
CA VAL A 298 -4.42 9.65 0.49
C VAL A 298 -4.11 9.65 1.98
N ILE A 299 -3.76 8.47 2.50
CA ILE A 299 -3.31 8.25 3.88
C ILE A 299 -1.85 7.77 3.82
N LYS A 300 -0.95 8.56 4.43
CA LYS A 300 0.46 8.21 4.63
C LYS A 300 0.68 7.66 6.04
#